data_AF-A0AB39T7L6-F1
#
_entry.id   AF-A0AB39T7L6-F1
#
_cell.length_a   1.000
_cell.length_b   1.000
_cell.length_c   1.000
_cell.angle_alpha   90.00
_cell.angle_beta   90.00
_cell.angle_gamma   90.00
#
_symmetry.space_group_name_H-M   'P 1'
#
loop_
_entity.id
_entity.type
_entity.pdbx_description
1 polymer ?
#
loop_
_entity_poly.entity_id
_entity_poly.type
_entity_poly.pdbx_seq_one_letter_code
_entity_poly.pdbx_strand_id
1 'polypeptide(L)' 'MTMNIGGEDCEISPEVWRVFDEWYGDKSYRHADMVAELEEVVRMKVVADLRAKAAKDWPGIGVLLEDIIDIVKDGAE' A
#
# COMPACT_ATOMS: atom_id res chain seq x y z
N MET A 1 -15.01 2.63 -13.20
CA MET A 1 -14.33 2.57 -14.52
C MET A 1 -13.48 1.31 -14.51
N THR A 2 -13.35 0.61 -15.63
CA THR A 2 -12.70 -0.70 -15.67
C THR A 2 -11.30 -0.58 -16.26
N MET A 3 -10.27 -1.06 -15.55
CA MET A 3 -8.88 -1.08 -16.02
C MET A 3 -8.43 -2.52 -16.18
N ASN A 4 -7.76 -2.82 -17.29
CA ASN A 4 -7.18 -4.14 -17.51
C ASN A 4 -5.75 -4.17 -16.96
N ILE A 5 -5.51 -5.00 -15.95
CA ILE A 5 -4.19 -5.19 -15.32
C ILE A 5 -3.82 -6.67 -15.46
N GLY A 6 -2.73 -6.96 -16.17
CA GLY A 6 -2.26 -8.34 -16.33
C GLY A 6 -3.27 -9.30 -17.00
N GLY A 7 -4.22 -8.77 -17.77
CA GLY A 7 -5.28 -9.56 -18.41
C GLY A 7 -6.58 -9.68 -17.59
N GLU A 8 -6.61 -9.15 -16.36
CA GLU A 8 -7.82 -9.11 -15.54
C GLU A 8 -8.48 -7.73 -15.59
N ASP A 9 -9.81 -7.71 -15.74
CA ASP A 9 -10.60 -6.49 -15.71
C ASP A 9 -10.97 -6.14 -14.26
N CYS A 10 -10.32 -5.12 -13.71
CA CYS A 10 -10.57 -4.62 -12.37
C CYS A 10 -11.53 -3.42 -12.44
N GLU A 11 -12.61 -3.45 -11.64
CA GLU A 11 -13.41 -2.25 -11.39
C GLU A 11 -12.68 -1.32 -10.44
N ILE A 12 -12.35 -0.13 -10.94
CA ILE A 12 -11.61 0.90 -10.21
C ILE A 12 -12.56 2.06 -9.89
N SER A 13 -12.49 2.51 -8.64
CA SER A 13 -13.25 3.65 -8.17
C SER A 13 -12.75 4.95 -8.84
N PRO A 14 -13.61 5.97 -9.00
CA PRO A 14 -13.23 7.24 -9.60
C PRO A 14 -12.04 7.93 -8.91
N GLU A 15 -11.92 7.77 -7.59
CA GLU A 15 -10.82 8.37 -6.81
C GLU A 15 -9.48 7.73 -7.12
N VAL A 16 -9.44 6.39 -7.22
CA VAL A 16 -8.23 5.64 -7.58
C VAL A 16 -7.82 5.96 -9.02
N TRP A 17 -8.80 6.10 -9.93
CA TRP A 17 -8.54 6.52 -11.31
C TRP A 17 -7.91 7.91 -11.40
N ARG A 18 -8.38 8.87 -10.60
CA ARG A 18 -7.83 10.24 -10.59
C ARG A 18 -6.36 10.25 -10.16
N VAL A 19 -6.01 9.47 -9.14
CA VAL A 19 -4.62 9.35 -8.67
C VAL A 19 -3.75 8.71 -9.77
N PHE A 20 -4.27 7.68 -10.45
CA PHE A 20 -3.58 7.04 -11.55
C PHE A 20 -3.39 7.97 -12.76
N ASP A 21 -4.38 8.77 -13.11
CA ASP A 21 -4.33 9.67 -14.28
C ASP A 21 -3.34 10.82 -14.06
N GLU A 22 -3.35 11.42 -12.87
CA GLU A 22 -2.37 12.44 -12.46
C GLU A 22 -0.94 11.86 -12.46
N TRP A 23 -0.80 10.62 -12.00
CA TRP A 23 0.44 9.84 -11.99
C TRP A 23 0.94 9.47 -13.40
N TYR A 24 0.04 9.06 -14.30
CA TYR A 24 0.38 8.70 -15.68
C TYR A 24 0.77 9.94 -16.49
N GLY A 25 0.11 11.08 -16.24
CA GLY A 25 0.41 12.37 -16.86
C GLY A 25 1.83 12.88 -16.58
N ASP A 26 2.32 12.68 -15.35
CA ASP A 26 3.66 13.13 -14.93
C ASP A 26 4.80 12.19 -15.37
N LYS A 27 4.49 11.07 -16.05
CA LYS A 27 5.47 10.06 -16.53
C LYS A 27 6.35 9.46 -15.44
N SER A 28 5.98 9.60 -14.17
CA SER A 28 6.72 9.09 -13.01
C SER A 28 6.94 7.57 -13.10
N TYR A 29 6.02 6.85 -13.77
CA TYR A 29 6.11 5.41 -14.08
C TYR A 29 7.39 4.97 -14.84
N ARG A 30 8.18 5.90 -15.36
CA ARG A 30 9.43 5.61 -16.11
C ARG A 30 10.66 5.45 -15.22
N HIS A 31 10.57 5.73 -13.93
CA HIS A 31 11.68 5.65 -13.00
C HIS A 31 11.63 4.33 -12.22
N ALA A 32 12.69 3.52 -12.33
CA ALA A 32 12.79 2.22 -11.65
C ALA A 32 12.72 2.34 -10.11
N ASP A 33 13.15 3.49 -9.59
CA ASP A 33 13.14 3.80 -8.16
C ASP A 33 11.72 4.06 -7.61
N MET A 34 10.74 4.29 -8.49
CA MET A 34 9.39 4.67 -8.09
C MET A 34 8.57 3.51 -7.53
N VAL A 35 8.77 2.29 -8.04
CA VAL A 35 8.08 1.11 -7.49
C VAL A 35 8.50 0.91 -6.03
N ALA A 36 9.79 1.12 -5.74
CA ALA A 36 10.30 1.10 -4.37
C ALA A 36 9.70 2.23 -3.51
N GLU A 37 9.53 3.45 -4.06
CA GLU A 37 8.86 4.55 -3.35
C GLU A 37 7.39 4.25 -3.04
N LEU A 38 6.64 3.69 -3.99
CA LEU A 38 5.24 3.30 -3.80
C LEU A 38 5.10 2.16 -2.80
N GLU A 39 5.97 1.14 -2.88
CA GLU A 39 6.02 0.05 -1.91
C GLU A 39 6.29 0.57 -0.50
N GLU A 40 7.22 1.50 -0.33
CA GLU A 40 7.52 2.13 0.96
C GLU A 40 6.33 2.92 1.52
N VAL A 41 5.66 3.72 0.68
CA VAL A 41 4.46 4.47 1.09
C VAL A 41 3.33 3.54 1.51
N VAL A 42 3.11 2.44 0.77
CA VAL A 42 2.10 1.44 1.10
C VAL A 42 2.45 0.71 2.41
N ARG A 43 3.71 0.30 2.57
CA ARG A 43 4.26 -0.37 3.76
C ARG A 43 4.05 0.48 5.02
N MET A 44 4.38 1.76 4.96
CA MET A 44 4.16 2.72 6.04
C MET A 44 2.67 2.90 6.39
N LYS A 45 1.80 2.93 5.38
CA LYS A 45 0.35 3.04 5.59
C LYS A 45 -0.23 1.80 6.26
N VAL A 46 0.19 0.59 5.85
CA VAL A 46 -0.23 -0.68 6.46
C VAL A 46 0.19 -0.74 7.93
N VAL A 47 1.41 -0.31 8.27
CA VAL A 47 1.88 -0.24 9.66
C VAL A 47 1.01 0.71 10.50
N ALA A 48 0.65 1.87 9.96
CA ALA A 48 -0.22 2.81 10.66
C ALA A 48 -1.62 2.22 10.91
N ASP A 49 -2.20 1.55 9.91
CA ASP A 49 -3.51 0.91 10.01
C ASP A 49 -3.50 -0.25 11.02
N LEU A 50 -2.42 -1.06 11.06
CA LEU A 50 -2.23 -2.12 12.05
C LEU A 50 -2.19 -1.57 13.47
N ARG A 51 -1.46 -0.47 13.71
CA ARG A 51 -1.41 0.19 15.02
C ARG A 51 -2.77 0.73 15.44
N ALA A 52 -3.49 1.38 14.53
CA ALA A 52 -4.83 1.89 14.80
C ALA A 52 -5.81 0.75 15.12
N LYS A 53 -5.74 -0.36 14.38
CA LYS A 53 -6.55 -1.55 14.62
C LYS A 53 -6.22 -2.21 15.96
N ALA A 54 -4.94 -2.37 16.28
CA ALA A 54 -4.51 -2.96 17.55
C ALA A 54 -4.95 -2.14 18.76
N ALA A 55 -4.85 -0.80 18.68
CA ALA A 55 -5.32 0.10 19.73
C ALA A 55 -6.83 -0.02 19.99
N LYS A 56 -7.61 -0.32 18.95
CA LYS A 56 -9.07 -0.45 19.02
C LYS A 56 -9.54 -1.84 19.41
N ASP A 57 -8.99 -2.87 18.76
CA ASP A 57 -9.53 -4.23 18.76
C ASP A 57 -8.70 -5.20 19.62
N TRP A 58 -7.42 -4.92 19.85
CA TRP A 58 -6.47 -5.85 20.50
C TRP A 58 -5.66 -5.21 21.64
N PRO A 59 -6.30 -4.68 22.69
CA PRO A 59 -5.57 -4.13 23.82
C PRO A 59 -4.70 -5.22 24.47
N GLY A 60 -3.37 -5.07 24.38
CA GLY A 60 -2.39 -6.00 24.96
C GLY A 60 -1.53 -6.80 23.97
N ILE A 61 -1.74 -6.65 22.66
CA ILE A 61 -0.97 -7.39 21.63
C ILE A 61 0.50 -6.93 21.45
N GLY A 62 1.00 -6.04 22.32
CA GLY A 62 2.22 -5.24 22.13
C GLY A 62 3.39 -5.94 21.42
N VAL A 63 3.95 -7.02 21.98
CA VAL A 63 5.13 -7.70 21.41
C VAL A 63 4.81 -8.33 20.04
N LEU A 64 3.67 -9.03 19.93
CA LEU A 64 3.21 -9.66 18.68
C LEU A 64 2.92 -8.63 17.57
N LEU A 65 2.45 -7.43 17.92
CA LEU A 65 2.21 -6.37 16.95
C LEU A 65 3.51 -5.83 16.37
N GLU A 66 4.54 -5.65 17.19
CA GLU A 66 5.84 -5.19 16.70
C GLU A 66 6.50 -6.26 15.82
N ASP A 67 6.38 -7.55 16.15
CA ASP A 67 6.85 -8.65 15.28
C ASP A 67 6.16 -8.62 13.90
N ILE A 68 4.84 -8.40 13.86
CA ILE A 68 4.08 -8.29 12.59
C ILE A 68 4.50 -7.05 11.80
N ILE A 69 4.70 -5.91 12.48
CA ILE A 69 5.14 -4.67 11.85
C ILE A 69 6.52 -4.83 11.24
N ASP A 70 7.44 -5.53 11.90
CA ASP A 70 8.79 -5.72 11.40
C ASP A 70 8.82 -6.65 10.17
N ILE A 71 7.99 -7.70 10.13
CA ILE A 71 7.80 -8.51 8.91
C ILE A 71 7.28 -7.65 7.74
N VAL A 72 6.32 -6.75 8.01
CA VAL A 72 5.80 -5.83 6.98
C VAL A 72 6.89 -4.84 6.53
N LYS A 73 7.73 -4.36 7.46
CA LYS A 73 8.82 -3.43 7.18
C LYS A 73 9.98 -4.05 6.41
N ASP A 74 10.24 -5.34 6.57
CA ASP A 74 11.31 -6.03 5.86
C ASP A 74 10.81 -6.50 4.48
N GLY A 75 9.51 -6.78 4.36
CA GLY A 75 8.92 -7.35 3.16
C GLY A 75 9.16 -8.86 3.16
N ALA A 76 8.11 -9.65 2.96
CA ALA A 76 8.23 -11.10 2.96
C ALA A 76 9.15 -11.55 1.80
N GLU A 77 10.32 -12.10 2.15
CA GLU A 77 11.21 -12.81 1.22
C GLU A 77 10.54 -14.06 0.62
#